data_AF-A0A933H1J4-F1
#
_entry.id   AF-A0A933H1J4-F1
#
_cell.length_a   1.000
_cell.length_b   1.000
_cell.length_c   1.000
_cell.angle_alpha   90.00
_cell.angle_beta   90.00
_cell.angle_gamma   90.00
#
_symmetry.space_group_name_H-M   'P 1'
#
loop_
_entity.id
_entity.type
_entity.pdbx_description
1 polymer ?
#
loop_
_entity_poly.entity_id
_entity_poly.type
_entity_poly.pdbx_seq_one_letter_code
_entity_poly.pdbx_strand_id
1 'polypeptide(L)'
;MRRVWLAETDEVRLAEAVARLRSRRGFQTAYRRGLLSVPDRLARALPLAHHPVTVAYLLPFALEPRGFPVAGYPDGRITEILSTILTRVAPGSARHVALAEAARRLYKRSCMLADRQDKLAAGGSR
;
A
#
# COMPACT_ATOMS: atom_id res chain seq x y z
N MET A 1 -10.24 -23.71 -26.16
CA MET A 1 -9.23 -22.63 -26.05
C MET A 1 -9.72 -21.27 -25.51
N ARG A 2 -11.03 -20.99 -25.34
CA ARG A 2 -11.52 -19.67 -24.87
C ARG A 2 -11.42 -19.36 -23.37
N ARG A 3 -11.20 -20.35 -22.48
CA ARG A 3 -11.23 -20.16 -21.01
C ARG A 3 -9.96 -19.52 -20.43
N VAL A 4 -8.81 -19.67 -21.09
CA VAL A 4 -7.52 -19.21 -20.56
C VAL A 4 -7.44 -17.68 -20.56
N TRP A 5 -7.90 -17.04 -21.65
CA TRP A 5 -7.86 -15.58 -21.81
C TRP A 5 -8.74 -14.80 -20.82
N LEU A 6 -9.90 -15.33 -20.45
CA LEU A 6 -10.81 -14.67 -19.50
C LEU A 6 -10.26 -14.70 -18.07
N ALA A 7 -9.65 -15.82 -17.66
CA ALA A 7 -9.06 -15.97 -16.33
C ALA A 7 -7.83 -15.07 -16.15
N GLU A 8 -6.99 -14.95 -17.16
CA GLU A 8 -5.81 -14.07 -17.12
C GLU A 8 -6.19 -12.60 -16.98
N THR A 9 -7.23 -12.17 -17.69
CA THR A 9 -7.74 -10.80 -17.61
C THR A 9 -8.31 -10.49 -16.21
N ASP A 10 -8.95 -11.48 -15.57
CA ASP A 10 -9.52 -11.31 -14.24
C ASP A 10 -8.43 -11.20 -13.15
N GLU A 11 -7.39 -12.03 -13.21
CA GLU A 11 -6.28 -11.95 -12.26
C GLU A 11 -5.50 -10.63 -12.37
N VAL A 12 -5.33 -10.08 -13.57
CA VAL A 12 -4.74 -8.75 -13.75
C VAL A 12 -5.60 -7.67 -13.08
N ARG A 13 -6.92 -7.68 -13.32
CA ARG A 13 -7.85 -6.72 -12.70
C ARG A 13 -7.88 -6.84 -11.17
N LEU A 14 -7.81 -8.05 -10.64
CA LEU A 14 -7.76 -8.29 -9.20
C LEU A 14 -6.46 -7.77 -8.59
N ALA A 15 -5.31 -7.97 -9.24
CA ALA A 15 -4.04 -7.41 -8.79
C ALA A 15 -4.07 -5.86 -8.77
N GLU A 16 -4.62 -5.23 -9.81
CA GLU A 16 -4.81 -3.78 -9.86
C GLU A 16 -5.74 -3.27 -8.75
N ALA A 17 -6.82 -3.99 -8.46
CA ALA A 17 -7.73 -3.64 -7.37
C ALA A 17 -7.03 -3.72 -6.01
N VAL A 18 -6.21 -4.76 -5.80
CA VAL A 18 -5.38 -4.92 -4.59
C VAL A 18 -4.34 -3.79 -4.47
N ALA A 19 -3.73 -3.37 -5.57
CA ALA A 19 -2.78 -2.25 -5.61
C ALA A 19 -3.40 -0.87 -5.29
N ARG A 20 -4.73 -0.79 -5.23
CA ARG A 20 -5.48 0.44 -4.89
C ARG A 20 -6.05 0.44 -3.46
N LEU A 21 -5.72 -0.55 -2.63
CA LEU A 21 -6.22 -0.64 -1.25
C LEU A 21 -5.63 0.45 -0.34
N ARG A 22 -6.40 1.52 -0.12
CA ARG A 22 -5.99 2.67 0.71
C ARG A 22 -6.74 2.82 2.03
N SER A 23 -7.64 1.89 2.35
CA SER A 23 -8.49 1.99 3.53
C SER A 23 -8.54 0.68 4.31
N ARG A 24 -8.70 0.78 5.63
CA ARG A 24 -8.91 -0.36 6.52
C ARG A 24 -10.07 -1.24 6.08
N ARG A 25 -11.21 -0.62 5.73
CA ARG A 25 -12.40 -1.37 5.28
C ARG A 25 -12.12 -2.13 3.99
N GLY A 26 -11.46 -1.50 3.02
CA GLY A 26 -11.06 -2.14 1.77
C GLY A 26 -10.13 -3.33 2.02
N PHE A 27 -9.10 -3.12 2.85
CA PHE A 27 -8.17 -4.17 3.27
C PHE A 27 -8.90 -5.34 3.95
N GLN A 28 -9.76 -5.07 4.94
CA GLN A 28 -10.51 -6.11 5.65
C GLN A 28 -11.45 -6.89 4.72
N THR A 29 -12.06 -6.24 3.74
CA THR A 29 -12.87 -6.92 2.72
C THR A 29 -12.01 -7.82 1.84
N ALA A 30 -10.86 -7.32 1.35
CA ALA A 30 -9.95 -8.12 0.53
C ALA A 30 -9.38 -9.31 1.30
N TYR A 31 -8.97 -9.11 2.55
CA TYR A 31 -8.46 -10.14 3.44
C TYR A 31 -9.50 -11.25 3.69
N ARG A 32 -10.73 -10.88 4.09
CA ARG A 32 -11.80 -11.87 4.35
C ARG A 32 -12.22 -12.64 3.10
N ARG A 33 -12.05 -12.06 1.92
CA ARG A 33 -12.31 -12.72 0.62
C ARG A 33 -11.13 -13.57 0.14
N GLY A 34 -10.06 -13.71 0.92
CA GLY A 34 -8.87 -14.46 0.53
C GLY A 34 -8.07 -13.82 -0.61
N LEU A 35 -8.34 -12.56 -0.96
CA LEU A 35 -7.69 -11.91 -2.10
C LEU A 35 -6.19 -11.69 -1.86
N LEU A 36 -5.79 -11.58 -0.59
CA LEU A 36 -4.42 -11.37 -0.14
C LEU A 36 -3.69 -12.70 0.17
N SER A 37 -4.34 -13.84 -0.03
CA SER A 37 -3.75 -15.16 0.25
C SER A 37 -3.13 -15.81 -1.00
N VAL A 38 -3.23 -15.16 -2.16
CA VAL A 38 -2.72 -15.67 -3.44
C VAL A 38 -1.37 -15.02 -3.74
N PRO A 39 -0.23 -15.74 -3.60
CA PRO A 39 1.09 -15.15 -3.74
C PRO A 39 1.33 -14.47 -5.09
N ASP A 40 0.90 -15.10 -6.19
CA ASP A 40 1.06 -14.55 -7.54
C ASP A 40 0.34 -13.20 -7.72
N ARG A 41 -0.82 -13.05 -7.08
CA ARG A 41 -1.58 -11.81 -7.12
C ARG A 41 -0.84 -10.69 -6.37
N LEU A 42 -0.22 -11.01 -5.25
CA LEU A 42 0.59 -10.06 -4.49
C LEU A 42 1.87 -9.69 -5.24
N ALA A 43 2.53 -10.66 -5.87
CA ALA A 43 3.71 -10.42 -6.70
C ALA A 43 3.41 -9.46 -7.87
N ARG A 44 2.19 -9.51 -8.42
CA ARG A 44 1.72 -8.56 -9.44
C ARG A 44 1.25 -7.22 -8.87
N ALA A 45 0.58 -7.23 -7.71
CA ALA A 45 -0.01 -6.03 -7.12
C ALA A 45 1.03 -5.09 -6.47
N LEU A 46 2.04 -5.65 -5.81
CA LEU A 46 3.00 -4.87 -5.02
C LEU A 46 3.83 -3.87 -5.87
N PRO A 47 4.33 -4.23 -7.07
CA PRO A 47 5.02 -3.28 -7.96
C PRO A 47 4.13 -2.14 -8.46
N LEU A 48 2.82 -2.37 -8.58
CA LEU A 48 1.83 -1.38 -9.00
C LEU A 48 1.39 -0.45 -7.85
N ALA A 49 1.72 -0.81 -6.60
CA ALA A 49 1.30 -0.08 -5.41
C ALA A 49 2.24 1.10 -5.13
N HIS A 50 1.95 2.27 -5.72
CA HIS A 50 2.72 3.50 -5.48
C HIS A 50 2.37 4.22 -4.17
N HIS A 51 1.24 3.89 -3.55
CA HIS A 51 0.76 4.60 -2.38
C HIS A 51 1.29 3.92 -1.10
N PRO A 52 1.92 4.66 -0.15
CA PRO A 52 2.59 4.05 1.01
C PRO A 52 1.64 3.24 1.90
N VAL A 53 0.39 3.68 2.00
CA VAL A 53 -0.65 2.96 2.75
C VAL A 53 -1.00 1.62 2.11
N THR A 54 -1.06 1.56 0.78
CA THR A 54 -1.28 0.28 0.10
C THR A 54 -0.12 -0.65 0.37
N VAL A 55 1.12 -0.17 0.18
CA VAL A 55 2.33 -0.95 0.45
C VAL A 55 2.30 -1.47 1.90
N ALA A 56 1.94 -0.62 2.86
CA ALA A 56 1.88 -1.02 4.26
C ALA A 56 0.90 -2.17 4.55
N TYR A 57 -0.24 -2.23 3.84
CA TYR A 57 -1.20 -3.33 3.97
C TYR A 57 -0.77 -4.62 3.27
N LEU A 58 -0.03 -4.52 2.16
CA LEU A 58 0.35 -5.66 1.34
C LEU A 58 1.67 -6.30 1.80
N LEU A 59 2.59 -5.49 2.32
CA LEU A 59 3.97 -5.91 2.55
C LEU A 59 4.11 -7.15 3.44
N PRO A 60 3.38 -7.29 4.56
CA PRO A 60 3.51 -8.50 5.38
C PRO A 60 3.08 -9.78 4.68
N PHE A 61 2.24 -9.69 3.64
CA PHE A 61 1.81 -10.85 2.86
C PHE A 61 2.80 -11.25 1.75
N ALA A 62 3.77 -10.39 1.42
CA ALA A 62 4.76 -10.69 0.40
C ALA A 62 5.83 -11.64 0.97
N LEU A 63 5.94 -12.83 0.38
CA LEU A 63 6.96 -13.83 0.77
C LEU A 63 8.38 -13.31 0.52
N GLU A 64 8.57 -12.65 -0.63
CA GLU A 64 9.82 -12.00 -1.00
C GLU A 64 9.50 -10.58 -1.47
N PRO A 65 9.51 -9.59 -0.56
CA PRO A 65 9.22 -8.21 -0.92
C PRO A 65 10.39 -7.66 -1.76
N ARG A 66 10.34 -7.85 -3.07
CA ARG A 66 11.30 -7.30 -4.04
C ARG A 66 10.62 -6.23 -4.89
N GLY A 67 11.39 -5.21 -5.30
CA GLY A 67 10.98 -4.27 -6.34
C GLY A 67 9.85 -3.29 -5.99
N PHE A 68 9.47 -3.16 -4.71
CA PHE A 68 8.49 -2.14 -4.29
C PHE A 68 9.22 -0.83 -3.94
N PRO A 69 8.71 0.33 -4.36
CA PRO A 69 9.36 1.60 -4.09
C PRO A 69 9.24 1.95 -2.60
N VAL A 70 10.34 1.84 -1.86
CA VAL A 70 10.44 2.28 -0.46
C VAL A 70 10.94 3.73 -0.34
N ALA A 71 11.46 4.28 -1.44
CA ALA A 71 12.00 5.63 -1.52
C ALA A 71 10.98 6.62 -2.06
N GLY A 72 11.13 7.89 -1.68
CA GLY A 72 10.34 9.00 -2.23
C GLY A 72 9.04 9.32 -1.47
N TYR A 73 8.81 8.72 -0.31
CA TYR A 73 7.72 9.17 0.56
C TYR A 73 8.09 10.47 1.29
N PRO A 74 7.15 11.41 1.46
CA PRO A 74 7.43 12.73 2.01
C PRO A 74 7.84 12.73 3.50
N ASP A 75 7.73 11.60 4.19
CA ASP A 75 8.17 11.45 5.58
C ASP A 75 9.00 10.17 5.72
N GLY A 76 10.27 10.31 6.09
CA GLY A 76 11.22 9.20 6.22
C GLY A 76 10.79 8.12 7.22
N ARG A 77 9.92 8.44 8.19
CA ARG A 77 9.35 7.45 9.12
C ARG A 77 8.41 6.46 8.41
N ILE A 78 7.79 6.86 7.30
CA ILE A 78 6.99 5.94 6.48
C ILE A 78 7.92 4.87 5.91
N THR A 79 9.06 5.28 5.34
CA THR A 79 10.08 4.35 4.83
C THR A 79 10.56 3.40 5.91
N GLU A 80 10.83 3.88 7.13
CA GLU A 80 11.25 3.04 8.27
C GLU A 80 10.19 1.99 8.65
N ILE A 81 8.91 2.40 8.78
CA ILE A 81 7.80 1.48 9.07
C ILE A 81 7.72 0.38 8.00
N LEU A 82 7.84 0.74 6.73
CA LEU A 82 7.76 -0.18 5.59
C LEU A 82 8.98 -1.11 5.55
N SER A 83 10.22 -0.59 5.56
CA SER A 83 11.43 -1.39 5.34
C SER A 83 11.78 -2.32 6.52
N THR A 84 11.47 -1.90 7.75
CA THR A 84 12.05 -2.54 8.95
C THR A 84 11.02 -3.27 9.78
N ILE A 85 9.88 -2.61 10.06
CA ILE A 85 8.94 -3.10 11.07
C ILE A 85 7.93 -4.05 10.43
N LEU A 86 7.35 -3.67 9.29
CA LEU A 86 6.28 -4.43 8.65
C LEU A 86 6.73 -5.78 8.07
N THR A 87 8.00 -5.92 7.72
CA THR A 87 8.56 -7.20 7.23
C THR A 87 8.61 -8.30 8.31
N ARG A 88 8.40 -7.95 9.59
CA ARG A 88 8.51 -8.86 10.74
C ARG A 88 7.19 -9.16 11.43
N VAL A 89 6.06 -8.62 10.95
CA VAL A 89 4.76 -8.80 11.60
C VAL A 89 3.91 -9.83 10.88
N ALA A 90 3.11 -10.58 11.64
CA ALA A 90 2.18 -11.55 11.06
C ALA A 90 1.13 -10.83 10.16
N PRO A 91 0.89 -11.34 8.94
CA PRO A 91 -0.11 -10.78 8.04
C PRO A 91 -1.51 -10.76 8.68
N GLY A 92 -2.27 -9.69 8.45
CA GLY A 92 -3.61 -9.52 9.03
C GLY A 92 -3.68 -9.32 10.55
N SER A 93 -2.58 -9.43 11.29
CA SER A 93 -2.57 -9.24 12.75
C SER A 93 -2.98 -7.82 13.17
N ALA A 94 -3.42 -7.67 14.43
CA ALA A 94 -3.74 -6.35 15.00
C ALA A 94 -2.55 -5.38 14.91
N ARG A 95 -1.32 -5.88 15.14
CA ARG A 95 -0.08 -5.09 15.03
C ARG A 95 0.16 -4.63 13.60
N HIS A 96 -0.02 -5.51 12.61
CA HIS A 96 0.06 -5.14 11.20
C HIS A 96 -0.93 -4.02 10.87
N VAL A 97 -2.21 -4.17 11.21
CA VAL A 97 -3.24 -3.16 10.92
C VAL A 97 -2.92 -1.83 11.60
N ALA A 98 -2.42 -1.86 12.84
CA ALA A 98 -2.03 -0.65 13.56
C ALA A 98 -0.86 0.09 12.87
N LEU A 99 0.15 -0.63 12.39
CA LEU A 99 1.27 -0.04 11.65
C LEU A 99 0.85 0.55 10.31
N ALA A 100 -0.03 -0.13 9.56
CA ALA A 100 -0.57 0.42 8.32
C ALA A 100 -1.39 1.70 8.56
N GLU A 101 -2.16 1.77 9.65
CA GLU A 101 -2.85 2.99 10.06
C GLU A 101 -1.90 4.11 10.51
N ALA A 102 -0.80 3.77 11.17
CA ALA A 102 0.24 4.74 11.52
C ALA A 102 0.86 5.36 10.26
N ALA A 103 1.22 4.53 9.27
CA ALA A 103 1.71 5.00 7.97
C ALA A 103 0.67 5.89 7.26
N ARG A 104 -0.62 5.54 7.32
CA ARG A 104 -1.71 6.38 6.77
C ARG A 104 -1.81 7.74 7.43
N ARG A 105 -1.72 7.81 8.75
CA ARG A 105 -1.76 9.07 9.51
C ARG A 105 -0.55 9.96 9.20
N LEU A 106 0.65 9.36 9.16
CA LEU A 106 1.88 10.06 8.78
C LEU A 106 1.77 10.63 7.37
N TYR A 107 1.40 9.81 6.38
CA TYR A 107 1.23 10.26 5.00
C TYR A 107 0.23 11.41 4.88
N LYS A 108 -0.95 11.29 5.50
CA LYS A 108 -1.95 12.36 5.52
C LYS A 108 -1.37 13.66 6.11
N ARG A 109 -0.65 13.57 7.22
CA ARG A 109 -0.02 14.74 7.85
C ARG A 109 1.00 15.39 6.92
N SER A 110 1.83 14.60 6.24
CA SER A 110 2.83 15.12 5.29
C SER A 110 2.18 15.84 4.11
N CYS A 111 1.11 15.27 3.54
CA CYS A 111 0.35 15.94 2.48
C CYS A 111 -0.25 17.28 2.95
N MET A 112 -0.80 17.32 4.17
CA MET A 112 -1.34 18.57 4.73
C MET A 112 -0.26 19.63 4.98
N LEU A 113 0.95 19.22 5.38
CA LEU A 113 2.07 20.13 5.56
C LEU A 113 2.56 20.69 4.23
N ALA A 114 2.70 19.85 3.19
CA ALA A 114 3.07 20.28 1.85
C ALA A 114 2.05 21.28 1.28
N ASP A 115 0.75 20.96 1.34
CA ASP A 115 -0.32 21.87 0.89
C ASP A 115 -0.30 23.21 1.65
N ARG A 116 0.03 23.20 2.95
CA ARG A 116 0.18 24.43 3.73
C ARG A 116 1.38 25.25 3.28
N GLN A 117 2.51 24.61 2.99
CA GLN A 117 3.72 25.28 2.50
C GLN A 117 3.49 25.89 1.13
N ASP A 118 2.83 25.17 0.21
CA ASP A 118 2.48 25.65 -1.13
C ASP A 118 1.61 26.91 -1.06
N LYS A 119 0.63 26.92 -0.14
CA LYS A 119 -0.24 28.09 0.09
C LYS A 119 0.50 29.29 0.64
N LEU A 120 1.44 29.09 1.57
CA LEU A 120 2.27 30.17 2.11
C LEU A 120 3.19 30.75 1.04
N ALA A 121 3.77 29.89 0.18
CA ALA A 121 4.62 30.34 -0.92
C ALA A 121 3.83 31.14 -1.96
N ALA A 122 2.62 30.71 -2.32
CA ALA A 122 1.75 31.42 -3.28
C ALA A 122 1.16 32.72 -2.73
N GLY A 123 0.92 32.79 -1.41
CA GLY A 123 0.35 33.97 -0.75
C GLY A 123 1.34 35.10 -0.48
N GLY A 124 2.65 34.81 -0.44
CA GLY A 124 3.72 35.79 -0.23
C GLY A 124 4.16 36.55 -1.50
N SER A 125 3.55 36.27 -2.65
CA SER A 125 3.86 36.92 -3.94
C SER A 125 2.91 38.08 -4.29
N ARG A 126 2.34 38.77 -3.30
CA ARG A 126 1.51 39.97 -3.51
C ARG A 126 2.20 41.23 -3.05
#